data_AF-A0A2E4QDB7-F1
#
_entry.id   AF-A0A2E4QDB7-F1
#
_cell.length_a   1.000
_cell.length_b   1.000
_cell.length_c   1.000
_cell.angle_alpha   90.00
_cell.angle_beta   90.00
_cell.angle_gamma   90.00
#
_symmetry.space_group_name_H-M   'P 1'
#
loop_
_entity.id
_entity.type
_entity.pdbx_description
1 polymer ?
#
loop_
_entity_poly.entity_id
_entity_poly.type
_entity_poly.pdbx_seq_one_letter_code
_entity_poly.pdbx_strand_id
1 'polypeptide(L)'
;MQKLADNDAERLEKNLQLAAQEHLTKKIIVLVHVPPFRESCMHEGEISNDDYLPFFASKITGDVLLGAAKANPKIEFLVLCCHTHSSSFYKPLDNLTVKAGSVEYGKSIVQEVIEL
;
A
#
# COMPACT_ATOMS: atom_id res chain seq x y z
N MET A 1 -7.69 15.98 -8.83
CA MET A 1 -7.25 14.74 -8.16
C MET A 1 -5.74 14.60 -8.16
N GLN A 2 -5.04 14.71 -9.31
CA GLN A 2 -3.58 14.55 -9.39
C GLN A 2 -2.79 15.32 -8.32
N LYS A 3 -2.98 16.65 -8.22
CA LYS A 3 -2.30 17.48 -7.23
C LYS A 3 -2.51 17.04 -5.77
N LEU A 4 -3.69 16.48 -5.45
CA LEU A 4 -3.95 15.96 -4.11
C LEU A 4 -3.17 14.66 -3.87
N ALA A 5 -3.14 13.77 -4.87
CA ALA A 5 -2.35 12.55 -4.81
C ALA A 5 -0.85 12.86 -4.67
N ASP A 6 -0.34 13.83 -5.44
CA ASP A 6 1.07 14.26 -5.36
C ASP A 6 1.42 14.80 -3.97
N ASN A 7 0.58 15.69 -3.41
CA ASN A 7 0.80 16.26 -2.08
C ASN A 7 0.77 15.19 -0.98
N ASP A 8 -0.15 14.23 -1.08
CA ASP A 8 -0.25 13.14 -0.10
C ASP A 8 0.92 12.15 -0.24
N ALA A 9 1.40 11.91 -1.47
CA ALA A 9 2.58 11.07 -1.72
C ALA A 9 3.85 11.73 -1.18
N GLU A 10 4.03 13.04 -1.38
CA GLU A 10 5.16 13.79 -0.81
C GLU A 10 5.14 13.76 0.72
N ARG A 11 3.95 13.89 1.33
CA ARG A 11 3.80 13.77 2.78
C ARG A 11 4.12 12.37 3.27
N LEU A 12 3.67 11.33 2.56
CA LEU A 12 4.01 9.94 2.88
C LEU A 12 5.53 9.71 2.79
N GLU A 13 6.18 10.19 1.74
CA GLU A 13 7.62 10.05 1.55
C GLU A 13 8.40 10.63 2.73
N LYS A 14 8.08 11.86 3.15
CA LYS A 14 8.71 12.51 4.31
C LYS A 14 8.51 11.69 5.59
N ASN A 15 7.31 11.17 5.82
CA ASN A 15 7.02 10.34 6.99
C ASN A 15 7.81 9.02 6.99
N LEU A 16 7.95 8.38 5.82
CA LEU A 16 8.73 7.14 5.68
C LEU A 16 10.22 7.40 5.92
N GLN A 17 10.75 8.52 5.42
CA GLN A 17 12.13 8.92 5.68
C GLN A 17 12.39 9.12 7.17
N LEU A 18 11.50 9.83 7.88
CA LEU A 18 11.60 10.03 9.32
C LEU A 18 11.54 8.69 10.08
N ALA A 19 10.57 7.84 9.77
CA ALA A 19 10.42 6.53 10.43
C ALA A 19 11.63 5.60 10.19
N ALA A 20 12.24 5.67 9.01
CA ALA A 20 13.41 4.86 8.66
C ALA A 20 14.72 5.35 9.31
N GLN A 21 14.81 6.62 9.69
CA GLN A 21 15.99 7.18 10.37
C GLN A 21 16.10 6.73 11.84
N GLU A 22 15.00 6.29 12.44
CA GLU A 22 14.99 5.74 13.79
C GLU A 22 15.83 4.45 13.85
N HIS A 23 16.90 4.48 14.66
CA HIS A 23 17.96 3.44 14.65
C HIS A 23 17.49 2.01 14.92
N LEU A 24 16.34 1.84 15.56
CA LEU A 24 15.79 0.53 15.94
C LEU A 24 14.63 0.07 15.05
N THR A 25 14.24 0.85 14.03
CA THR A 25 13.14 0.47 13.15
C THR A 25 13.47 -0.80 12.38
N LYS A 26 12.69 -1.86 12.63
CA LYS A 26 12.74 -3.13 11.89
C LYS A 26 11.57 -3.29 10.94
N LYS A 27 10.44 -2.67 11.25
CA LYS A 27 9.21 -2.79 10.50
C LYS A 27 8.47 -1.46 10.46
N ILE A 28 8.00 -1.07 9.29
CA ILE A 28 7.14 0.09 9.06
C ILE A 28 5.81 -0.43 8.51
N ILE A 29 4.72 -0.13 9.20
CA ILE A 29 3.37 -0.45 8.75
C ILE A 29 2.75 0.81 8.17
N VAL A 30 2.32 0.74 6.91
CA VAL A 30 1.72 1.85 6.17
C VAL A 30 0.27 1.53 5.90
N LEU A 31 -0.63 2.41 6.33
CA LEU A 31 -2.06 2.31 6.03
C LEU A 31 -2.42 3.32 4.94
N VAL A 32 -2.95 2.83 3.82
CA VAL A 32 -3.46 3.67 2.73
C VAL A 32 -4.82 3.14 2.30
N HIS A 33 -5.72 4.01 1.86
CA HIS A 33 -7.03 3.53 1.40
C HIS A 33 -6.96 2.88 0.02
N VAL A 34 -6.36 3.60 -0.95
CA VAL A 34 -6.29 3.21 -2.36
C VAL A 34 -5.08 2.27 -2.59
N PRO A 35 -5.26 1.15 -3.29
CA PRO A 35 -4.19 0.25 -3.69
C PRO A 35 -3.02 0.97 -4.37
N PRO A 36 -1.77 0.79 -3.92
CA PRO A 36 -0.62 1.47 -4.49
C PRO A 36 -0.09 0.81 -5.79
N PHE A 37 -0.47 -0.44 -6.05
CA PHE A 37 -0.01 -1.21 -7.20
C PHE A 37 -1.17 -1.80 -7.99
N ARG A 38 -0.93 -2.01 -9.29
CA ARG A 38 -1.88 -2.68 -10.19
C ARG A 38 -2.25 -4.06 -9.65
N GLU A 39 -1.25 -4.82 -9.21
CA GLU A 39 -1.36 -6.18 -8.71
C GLU A 39 -2.17 -6.27 -7.40
N SER A 40 -2.26 -5.15 -6.67
CA SER A 40 -3.12 -5.05 -5.48
C SER A 40 -4.53 -4.55 -5.78
N CYS A 41 -4.79 -4.10 -7.01
CA CYS A 41 -6.06 -3.49 -7.46
C CYS A 41 -6.98 -4.54 -8.11
N MET A 42 -7.47 -5.47 -7.27
CA MET A 42 -8.29 -6.60 -7.69
C MET A 42 -9.78 -6.26 -7.66
N HIS A 43 -10.55 -6.71 -8.64
CA HIS A 43 -12.01 -6.69 -8.65
C HIS A 43 -12.51 -8.04 -9.15
N GLU A 44 -13.36 -8.71 -8.36
CA GLU A 44 -13.93 -10.03 -8.69
C GLU A 44 -12.90 -11.11 -9.08
N GLY A 45 -11.69 -11.04 -8.49
CA GLY A 45 -10.61 -12.00 -8.76
C GLY A 45 -9.72 -11.66 -9.95
N GLU A 46 -9.98 -10.54 -10.63
CA GLU A 46 -9.19 -10.06 -11.77
C GLU A 46 -8.54 -8.70 -11.47
N ILE A 47 -7.41 -8.43 -12.12
CA ILE A 47 -6.77 -7.11 -12.05
C ILE A 47 -7.61 -6.11 -12.84
N SER A 48 -7.85 -4.92 -12.27
CA SER A 48 -8.53 -3.83 -12.99
C SER A 48 -7.80 -3.50 -14.30
N ASN A 49 -8.56 -3.31 -15.38
CA ASN A 49 -7.98 -2.97 -16.68
C ASN A 49 -7.45 -1.52 -16.72
N ASP A 50 -6.79 -1.16 -17.83
CA ASP A 50 -6.11 0.12 -17.98
C ASP A 50 -7.06 1.32 -17.97
N ASP A 51 -8.32 1.13 -18.37
CA ASP A 51 -9.34 2.18 -18.37
C ASP A 51 -9.82 2.52 -16.95
N TYR A 52 -9.75 1.56 -16.02
CA TYR A 52 -10.24 1.71 -14.64
C TYR A 52 -9.12 1.96 -13.62
N LEU A 53 -7.90 1.48 -13.87
CA LEU A 53 -6.76 1.64 -12.95
C LEU A 53 -6.51 3.06 -12.45
N PRO A 54 -6.63 4.12 -13.28
CA PRO A 54 -6.44 5.50 -12.80
C PRO A 54 -7.41 5.93 -11.69
N PHE A 55 -8.52 5.22 -11.53
CA PHE A 55 -9.54 5.50 -10.52
C PHE A 55 -9.41 4.64 -9.27
N PHE A 56 -8.83 3.44 -9.40
CA PHE A 56 -8.78 2.44 -8.32
C PHE A 56 -7.38 2.21 -7.76
N ALA A 57 -6.33 2.73 -8.39
CA ALA A 57 -4.95 2.60 -7.93
C ALA A 57 -4.21 3.95 -7.88
N SER A 58 -3.24 4.06 -6.98
CA SER A 58 -2.37 5.23 -6.85
C SER A 58 -0.92 4.86 -7.16
N LYS A 59 -0.52 5.01 -8.43
CA LYS A 59 0.85 4.73 -8.87
C LYS A 59 1.88 5.54 -8.09
N ILE A 60 1.63 6.83 -7.84
CA ILE A 60 2.58 7.70 -7.14
C ILE A 60 2.83 7.23 -5.70
N THR A 61 1.81 6.69 -5.03
CA THR A 61 1.96 6.06 -3.71
C THR A 61 2.82 4.80 -3.80
N GLY A 62 2.60 3.96 -4.82
CA GLY A 62 3.44 2.79 -5.09
C GLY A 62 4.90 3.14 -5.37
N ASP A 63 5.15 4.19 -6.14
CA ASP A 63 6.51 4.67 -6.45
C ASP A 63 7.25 5.11 -5.17
N VAL A 64 6.57 5.86 -4.28
CA VAL A 64 7.12 6.28 -2.97
C VAL A 64 7.45 5.07 -2.09
N LEU A 65 6.55 4.09 -2.00
CA LEU A 65 6.76 2.87 -1.21
C LEU A 65 7.94 2.04 -1.74
N LEU A 66 8.05 1.90 -3.05
CA LEU A 66 9.19 1.24 -3.70
C LEU A 66 10.50 1.97 -3.42
N GLY A 67 10.51 3.30 -3.50
CA GLY A 67 11.68 4.12 -3.19
C GLY A 67 12.14 3.91 -1.75
N ALA A 68 11.22 4.01 -0.79
CA ALA A 68 11.52 3.82 0.63
C ALA A 68 12.04 2.41 0.94
N ALA A 69 11.39 1.37 0.39
CA ALA A 69 11.80 -0.02 0.60
C ALA A 69 13.17 -0.34 -0.01
N LYS A 70 13.46 0.17 -1.21
CA LYS A 70 14.79 0.03 -1.87
C LYS A 70 15.89 0.75 -1.09
N ALA A 71 15.61 1.94 -0.56
CA ALA A 71 16.57 2.69 0.23
C ALA A 71 16.88 2.03 1.59
N ASN A 72 15.96 1.20 2.10
CA ASN A 72 16.04 0.61 3.44
C ASN A 72 15.85 -0.92 3.40
N PRO A 73 16.75 -1.70 2.76
CA PRO A 73 16.57 -3.14 2.54
C PRO A 73 16.50 -3.98 3.82
N LYS A 74 16.89 -3.42 4.97
CA LYS A 74 16.84 -4.08 6.28
C LYS A 74 15.56 -3.79 7.08
N ILE A 75 14.71 -2.90 6.57
CA ILE A 75 13.42 -2.57 7.18
C ILE A 75 12.34 -3.28 6.39
N GLU A 76 11.46 -3.99 7.08
CA GLU A 76 10.27 -4.58 6.49
C GLU A 76 9.16 -3.54 6.35
N PHE A 77 8.56 -3.46 5.18
CA PHE A 77 7.43 -2.59 4.90
C PHE A 77 6.18 -3.46 4.71
N LEU A 78 5.16 -3.21 5.53
CA LEU A 78 3.85 -3.81 5.41
C LEU A 78 2.84 -2.73 5.05
N VAL A 79 2.26 -2.81 3.86
CA VAL A 79 1.25 -1.87 3.37
C VAL A 79 -0.12 -2.53 3.45
N LEU A 80 -1.05 -1.88 4.13
CA LEU A 80 -2.43 -2.33 4.28
C LEU A 80 -3.35 -1.38 3.51
N CYS A 81 -4.18 -1.93 2.63
CA CYS A 81 -5.09 -1.17 1.78
C CYS A 81 -6.45 -1.84 1.57
N CYS A 82 -7.35 -1.18 0.82
CA CYS A 82 -8.70 -1.68 0.53
C CYS A 82 -9.21 -1.08 -0.80
N HIS A 83 -10.32 -0.33 -0.77
CA HIS A 83 -10.97 0.37 -1.88
C HIS A 83 -11.70 -0.50 -2.90
N THR A 84 -11.10 -1.59 -3.39
CA THR A 84 -11.71 -2.42 -4.45
C THR A 84 -12.59 -3.54 -3.93
N HIS A 85 -12.75 -3.63 -2.60
CA HIS A 85 -13.55 -4.61 -1.86
C HIS A 85 -13.11 -6.07 -2.06
N SER A 86 -12.05 -6.31 -2.82
CA SER A 86 -11.46 -7.62 -3.04
C SER A 86 -10.15 -7.73 -2.28
N SER A 87 -9.86 -8.92 -1.78
CA SER A 87 -8.58 -9.18 -1.12
C SER A 87 -7.47 -9.34 -2.16
N SER A 88 -6.27 -8.94 -1.80
CA SER A 88 -5.09 -9.15 -2.62
C SER A 88 -3.84 -9.25 -1.76
N PHE A 89 -2.85 -9.99 -2.27
CA PHE A 89 -1.53 -10.08 -1.69
C PHE A 89 -0.52 -9.82 -2.80
N TYR A 90 0.34 -8.83 -2.59
CA TYR A 90 1.38 -8.50 -3.55
C TYR A 90 2.70 -8.21 -2.83
N LYS A 91 3.79 -8.77 -3.34
CA LYS A 91 5.13 -8.63 -2.78
C LYS A 91 6.10 -8.14 -3.85
N PRO A 92 6.15 -6.83 -4.13
CA PRO A 92 7.02 -6.28 -5.18
C PRO A 92 8.52 -6.36 -4.86
N LEU A 93 8.90 -6.46 -3.59
CA LEU A 93 10.28 -6.61 -3.12
C LEU A 93 10.32 -7.56 -1.90
N ASP A 94 11.48 -8.14 -1.60
CA ASP A 94 11.64 -9.04 -0.46
C ASP A 94 11.22 -8.43 0.89
N ASN A 95 11.42 -7.12 1.04
CA ASN A 95 11.09 -6.34 2.23
C ASN A 95 9.85 -5.45 2.07
N LEU A 96 9.05 -5.61 1.00
CA LEU A 96 7.82 -4.82 0.80
C LEU A 96 6.65 -5.75 0.50
N THR A 97 5.71 -5.83 1.45
CA THR A 97 4.48 -6.62 1.34
C THR A 97 3.28 -5.70 1.32
N VAL A 98 2.32 -5.97 0.44
CA VAL A 98 1.07 -5.23 0.27
C VAL A 98 -0.08 -6.20 0.44
N LYS A 99 -1.01 -5.87 1.34
CA LYS A 99 -2.23 -6.64 1.58
C LYS A 99 -3.44 -5.73 1.38
N ALA A 100 -4.35 -6.11 0.51
CA ALA A 100 -5.68 -5.49 0.43
C ALA A 100 -6.70 -6.36 1.18
N GLY A 101 -7.50 -5.73 2.04
CA GLY A 101 -8.60 -6.39 2.72
C GLY A 101 -9.88 -6.38 1.89
N SER A 102 -10.59 -7.51 1.86
CA SER A 102 -11.92 -7.61 1.24
C SER A 102 -13.03 -7.17 2.18
N VAL A 103 -14.12 -6.65 1.63
CA VAL A 103 -15.31 -6.31 2.42
C VAL A 103 -16.58 -6.62 1.64
N GLU A 104 -17.58 -7.15 2.33
CA GLU A 104 -18.94 -7.25 1.80
C GLU A 104 -19.76 -6.10 2.38
N TYR A 105 -20.59 -5.45 1.55
CA TYR A 105 -21.41 -4.33 2.01
C TYR A 105 -22.24 -4.71 3.24
N GLY A 106 -22.16 -3.88 4.29
CA GLY A 106 -22.86 -4.11 5.55
C GLY A 106 -22.22 -5.16 6.47
N LYS A 107 -21.08 -5.77 6.10
CA LYS A 107 -20.38 -6.77 6.91
C LYS A 107 -18.91 -6.38 7.12
N SER A 108 -18.63 -5.73 8.25
CA SER A 108 -17.26 -5.49 8.70
C SER A 108 -16.67 -6.77 9.29
N ILE A 109 -15.47 -7.14 8.85
CA ILE A 109 -14.75 -8.32 9.36
C ILE A 109 -13.30 -7.95 9.70
N VAL A 110 -12.76 -8.59 10.73
CA VAL A 110 -11.32 -8.53 11.03
C VAL A 110 -10.56 -9.25 9.92
N GLN A 111 -9.60 -8.57 9.30
CA GLN A 111 -8.79 -9.15 8.21
C GLN A 111 -7.62 -9.96 8.75
N GLU A 112 -6.88 -9.40 9.72
CA GLU A 112 -5.66 -9.99 10.27
C GLU A 112 -5.32 -9.36 11.63
N VAL A 113 -4.70 -10.14 12.52
CA VAL A 113 -4.06 -9.62 13.74
C VAL A 113 -2.57 -9.52 13.45
N ILE A 114 -1.99 -8.32 13.64
CA ILE A 114 -0.57 -8.08 13.40
C ILE A 114 0.17 -8.05 14.74
N GLU A 115 1.17 -8.91 14.87
CA GLU A 115 2.11 -8.92 15.99
C GLU A 115 3.31 -8.01 15.68
N LEU A 116 3.77 -7.27 16.69
CA LEU A 116 4.83 -6.25 16.59
C LEU A 116 6.08 -6.65 17.37
#